data_AF-A0A917U0G6-F1
#
_entry.id   AF-A0A917U0G6-F1
#
_cell.length_a   1.000
_cell.length_b   1.000
_cell.length_c   1.000
_cell.angle_alpha   90.00
_cell.angle_beta   90.00
_cell.angle_gamma   90.00
#
_symmetry.space_group_name_H-M   'P 1'
#
loop_
_entity.id
_entity.type
_entity.pdbx_description
1 polymer ?
#
loop_
_entity_poly.entity_id
_entity_poly.type
_entity_poly.pdbx_seq_one_letter_code
_entity_poly.pdbx_strand_id
1 'polypeptide(L)' 'MAGMGEYREIVSDILATAGGGQAWIEMNLAGYLTERCTGCGIDEEAESLAQALAWLTEHAAACTAGS' A
#
# COMPACT_ATOMS: atom_id res chain seq x y z
N MET A 1 -23.61 -15.63 3.20
CA MET A 1 -22.65 -15.47 4.30
C MET A 1 -21.41 -14.86 3.68
N ALA A 2 -21.26 -13.53 3.73
CA ALA A 2 -20.04 -12.88 3.26
C ALA A 2 -18.92 -13.27 4.21
N GLY A 3 -17.86 -13.89 3.69
CA GLY A 3 -16.78 -14.46 4.48
C GLY A 3 -16.14 -13.39 5.37
N MET A 4 -15.82 -13.77 6.60
CA MET A 4 -14.92 -13.02 7.49
C MET A 4 -13.47 -13.09 6.98
N GLY A 5 -13.27 -12.88 5.68
CA GLY A 5 -11.97 -12.74 5.04
C GLY A 5 -11.73 -11.27 4.75
N GLU A 6 -10.63 -10.74 5.28
CA GLU A 6 -9.91 -9.65 4.61
C GLU A 6 -10.55 -8.25 4.64
N TYR A 7 -11.25 -7.86 5.70
CA TYR A 7 -11.47 -6.42 5.89
C TYR A 7 -10.09 -5.75 6.07
N ARG A 8 -9.77 -4.87 5.12
CA ARG A 8 -8.55 -4.07 5.08
C ARG A 8 -8.93 -2.60 5.05
N GLU A 9 -8.32 -1.82 5.92
CA GLU A 9 -8.51 -0.38 6.02
C GLU A 9 -7.24 0.33 5.55
N ILE A 10 -7.40 1.39 4.76
CA ILE A 10 -6.26 2.23 4.38
C ILE A 10 -5.84 3.04 5.62
N VAL A 11 -4.61 2.86 6.05
CA VAL A 11 -4.04 3.49 7.27
C VAL A 11 -3.03 4.60 6.96
N SER A 12 -2.90 4.96 5.68
CA SER A 12 -2.06 6.07 5.20
C SER A 12 -2.86 6.99 4.29
N ASP A 13 -2.24 8.09 3.87
CA ASP A 13 -2.69 8.79 2.66
C ASP A 13 -2.44 7.93 1.42
N ILE A 14 -3.24 8.17 0.37
CA ILE A 14 -3.01 7.59 -0.96
C ILE A 14 -2.16 8.59 -1.75
N LEU A 15 -0.96 8.16 -2.16
CA LEU A 15 -0.04 8.98 -2.93
C LEU A 15 -0.12 8.62 -4.42
N ALA A 16 -0.10 9.62 -5.29
CA ALA A 16 0.08 9.40 -6.72
C ALA A 16 1.54 9.03 -7.02
N THR A 17 1.76 8.07 -7.92
CA THR A 17 3.11 7.74 -8.38
C THR A 17 3.54 8.65 -9.52
N ALA A 18 4.85 8.77 -9.75
CA ALA A 18 5.38 9.52 -10.89
C ALA A 18 4.91 8.97 -12.25
N GLY A 19 4.60 7.66 -12.32
CA GLY A 19 4.03 6.98 -13.48
C GLY A 19 2.53 7.19 -13.69
N GLY A 20 1.82 7.82 -12.73
CA GLY A 20 0.37 8.02 -12.79
C GLY A 20 -0.46 6.94 -12.10
N GLY A 21 0.16 5.99 -11.41
CA GLY A 21 -0.51 5.05 -10.51
C GLY A 21 -0.77 5.63 -9.13
N GLN A 22 -1.15 4.77 -8.17
CA GLN A 22 -1.38 5.13 -6.77
C GLN A 22 -0.69 4.14 -5.83
N ALA A 23 -0.15 4.62 -4.71
CA ALA A 23 0.43 3.80 -3.65
C ALA A 23 -0.14 4.17 -2.28
N TRP A 24 -0.33 3.17 -1.41
CA TRP A 24 -0.87 3.34 -0.06
C TRP A 24 -0.54 2.15 0.84
N ILE A 25 -0.89 2.26 2.12
CA ILE A 25 -0.73 1.21 3.13
C ILE A 25 -2.11 0.79 3.65
N GLU A 26 -2.35 -0.51 3.69
CA GLU A 26 -3.56 -1.10 4.29
C GLU A 26 -3.20 -1.86 5.56
N MET A 27 -4.16 -1.96 6.48
CA MET A 27 -4.08 -2.83 7.65
C MET A 27 -5.32 -3.72 7.72
N ASN A 28 -5.12 -5.02 7.94
CA ASN A 28 -6.25 -5.92 8.21
C ASN A 28 -6.63 -5.95 9.71
N LEU A 29 -7.75 -6.60 10.04
CA LEU A 29 -8.23 -6.71 11.43
C LEU A 29 -7.27 -7.43 12.39
N ALA A 30 -6.31 -8.21 11.86
CA ALA A 30 -5.28 -8.88 12.66
C ALA A 30 -4.02 -8.02 12.84
N GLY A 31 -4.01 -6.78 12.31
CA GLY A 31 -2.91 -5.84 12.43
C GLY A 31 -1.80 -6.03 11.39
N TYR A 32 -1.97 -6.92 10.40
CA TYR A 32 -0.98 -7.06 9.32
C TYR A 32 -1.09 -5.86 8.39
N LEU A 33 0.08 -5.28 8.12
CA LEU A 33 0.25 -4.16 7.21
C LEU A 33 0.59 -4.66 5.83
N THR A 34 0.05 -3.99 4.81
CA THR A 34 0.33 -4.30 3.42
C THR A 34 0.62 -3.02 2.63
N GLU A 35 1.74 -3.00 1.96
CA GLU A 35 2.16 -2.00 0.98
C GLU A 35 1.50 -2.30 -0.36
N ARG A 36 0.79 -1.32 -0.94
CA ARG A 36 0.10 -1.49 -2.22
C ARG A 36 0.50 -0.41 -3.21
N CYS A 37 0.71 -0.79 -4.46
CA CYS A 37 0.92 0.15 -5.56
C CYS A 37 0.25 -0.35 -6.85
N THR A 38 -0.69 0.41 -7.41
CA THR A 38 -1.37 0.06 -8.66
C THR A 38 -0.49 0.26 -9.89
N GLY A 39 0.51 1.15 -9.80
CA GLY A 39 1.41 1.45 -10.92
C GLY A 39 2.28 0.26 -11.31
N CYS A 40 2.93 -0.37 -10.32
CA CYS A 40 3.81 -1.53 -10.52
C CYS A 40 3.21 -2.85 -10.02
N GLY A 41 2.02 -2.84 -9.42
CA GLY A 41 1.33 -4.05 -8.95
C GLY A 41 1.85 -4.62 -7.62
N ILE A 42 2.50 -3.79 -6.79
CA ILE A 42 2.98 -4.24 -5.45
C ILE A 42 1.80 -4.56 -4.53
N ASP A 43 1.96 -5.65 -3.80
CA ASP A 43 1.08 -6.16 -2.74
C ASP A 43 1.94 -6.97 -1.77
N GLU A 44 2.67 -6.29 -0.89
CA GLU A 44 3.68 -6.89 -0.02
C GLU A 44 3.39 -6.59 1.45
N GLU A 45 3.67 -7.54 2.34
CA GLU A 45 3.51 -7.31 3.79
C GLU A 45 4.65 -6.45 4.34
N ALA A 46 4.30 -5.47 5.18
CA ALA A 46 5.28 -4.67 5.90
C ALA A 46 5.45 -5.15 7.35
N GLU A 47 6.69 -5.14 7.84
CA GLU A 47 7.00 -5.57 9.21
C GLU A 47 6.57 -4.52 10.26
N SER A 48 6.48 -3.25 9.86
CA SER A 48 6.07 -2.16 10.76
C SER A 48 5.51 -0.97 10.00
N LEU A 49 4.69 -0.16 10.68
CA LEU A 49 4.10 1.05 10.10
C LEU A 49 5.18 2.08 9.72
N ALA A 50 6.24 2.19 10.52
CA ALA A 50 7.33 3.12 10.24
C ALA A 50 8.09 2.76 8.95
N GLN A 51 8.37 1.48 8.73
CA GLN A 51 8.97 0.99 7.50
C GLN A 51 8.04 1.19 6.30
N ALA A 52 6.75 0.85 6.45
CA ALA A 52 5.76 1.00 5.40
C ALA A 52 5.61 2.48 4.95
N LEU A 53 5.63 3.42 5.91
CA LEU A 53 5.56 4.86 5.60
C LEU A 53 6.82 5.38 4.91
N ALA A 54 7.99 4.87 5.28
CA ALA A 54 9.25 5.18 4.61
C ALA A 54 9.22 4.65 3.16
N TRP A 55 8.83 3.39 2.97
CA TRP A 55 8.60 2.80 1.65
C TRP A 55 7.63 3.66 0.84
N LEU A 56 6.47 4.02 1.38
CA LEU A 56 5.44 4.78 0.66
C LEU A 56 5.98 6.12 0.13
N THR A 57 6.75 6.82 0.95
CA THR A 57 7.34 8.13 0.61
C THR A 57 8.39 8.00 -0.50
N GLU A 58 9.25 6.99 -0.43
CA GLU A 58 10.31 6.76 -1.41
C GLU A 58 9.76 6.15 -2.71
N HIS A 59 8.87 5.17 -2.59
CA HIS A 59 8.33 4.39 -3.69
C HIS A 59 7.42 5.22 -4.58
N ALA A 60 6.50 6.02 -4.01
CA ALA A 60 5.56 6.80 -4.81
C ALA A 60 6.30 7.75 -5.77
N ALA A 61 7.35 8.41 -5.30
CA ALA A 61 8.18 9.29 -6.13
C ALA A 61 9.01 8.54 -7.18
N ALA A 62 9.53 7.35 -6.84
CA ALA A 62 10.40 6.58 -7.73
C ALA A 62 9.64 5.73 -8.76
N CYS A 63 8.39 5.35 -8.47
CA CYS A 63 7.60 4.48 -9.33
C CYS A 63 7.12 5.22 -10.57
N THR A 64 7.75 4.93 -11.70
CA THR A 64 7.41 5.48 -13.04
C THR A 64 6.49 4.57 -13.84
N ALA A 65 6.11 3.41 -13.28
CA ALA A 65 5.10 2.55 -13.87
C ALA A 65 3.72 3.14 -13.63
N GLY A 66 2.99 3.37 -14.73
CA GLY A 66 1.57 3.69 -14.75
C GLY A 66 0.85 2.60 -15.51
N SER A 67 -0.17 2.02 -14.88
CA SER A 67 -1.06 1.03 -15.47
C SER A 67 -2.18 1.65 -16.29
#